data_AF-A0A7Z9MBN3-F1
#
_entry.id   AF-A0A7Z9MBN3-F1
#
_cell.length_a   1.000
_cell.length_b   1.000
_cell.length_c   1.000
_cell.angle_alpha   90.00
_cell.angle_beta   90.00
_cell.angle_gamma   90.00
#
_symmetry.space_group_name_H-M   'P 1'
#
loop_
_entity.id
_entity.type
_entity.pdbx_description
1 polymer ?
#
loop_
_entity_poly.entity_id
_entity_poly.type
_entity_poly.pdbx_seq_one_letter_code
_entity_poly.pdbx_strand_id
1 'polypeptide(L)' 'APHEPISRYDHNLTGEDNGDAHHKRQIMGREVVVAITDGQLHFGTWEQIFYGEFDGRRRKRILVKIIGD' A
#
# COMPACT_ATOMS: atom_id res chain seq x y z
N ALA A 1 12.67 5.05 -1.89
CA ALA A 1 12.59 6.46 -1.44
C ALA A 1 12.99 6.54 0.02
N PRO A 2 14.12 7.20 0.35
CA PRO A 2 14.54 7.41 1.74
C PRO A 2 13.60 8.40 2.44
N HIS A 3 13.42 8.26 3.75
CA HIS A 3 12.63 9.23 4.53
C HIS A 3 13.38 10.55 4.71
N GLU A 4 14.65 10.48 5.14
CA GLU A 4 15.49 11.66 5.35
C GLU A 4 16.45 11.94 4.17
N PRO A 5 16.85 13.22 3.99
CA PRO A 5 16.34 14.40 4.68
C PRO A 5 14.93 14.78 4.19
N ILE A 6 14.02 15.14 5.11
CA ILE A 6 12.61 15.43 4.77
C ILE A 6 12.45 16.63 3.83
N SER A 7 13.43 17.55 3.81
CA SER A 7 13.49 18.71 2.90
C SER A 7 13.72 18.35 1.44
N ARG A 8 14.02 17.08 1.12
CA ARG A 8 14.18 16.59 -0.26
C ARG A 8 12.86 16.61 -1.05
N TYR A 9 11.72 16.60 -0.37
CA TYR A 9 10.41 16.47 -1.01
C TYR A 9 9.65 17.78 -0.95
N ASP A 10 9.29 18.36 -2.10
CA ASP A 10 8.50 19.60 -2.16
C ASP A 10 7.14 19.46 -1.45
N HIS A 11 6.57 18.26 -1.44
CA HIS A 11 5.37 17.91 -0.67
C HIS A 11 5.48 18.27 0.82
N ASN A 12 6.68 18.16 1.39
CA ASN A 12 6.93 18.42 2.81
C ASN A 12 7.06 19.93 3.12
N LEU A 13 7.12 20.81 2.11
CA LEU A 13 7.29 22.26 2.32
C LEU A 13 6.10 22.92 3.05
N THR A 14 4.96 22.24 3.13
CA THR A 14 3.77 22.71 3.86
C THR A 14 3.66 22.18 5.30
N GLY A 15 4.71 21.52 5.82
CA GLY A 15 4.79 21.07 7.22
C GLY A 15 4.53 19.57 7.44
N GLU A 16 4.31 18.80 6.37
CA GLU A 16 4.26 17.33 6.42
C GLU A 16 5.68 16.73 6.31
N ASP A 17 5.83 15.45 6.61
CA ASP A 17 7.12 14.73 6.50
C ASP A 17 7.03 13.43 5.65
N ASN A 18 5.85 13.11 5.11
CA ASN A 18 5.51 11.82 4.52
C ASN A 18 5.66 11.74 2.99
N GLY A 19 6.33 12.70 2.34
CA GLY A 19 6.56 12.68 0.89
C GLY A 19 7.20 11.39 0.37
N ASP A 20 8.06 10.75 1.17
CA ASP A 20 8.64 9.45 0.84
C ASP A 20 7.61 8.30 0.84
N ALA A 21 6.58 8.37 1.69
CA ALA A 21 5.53 7.37 1.78
C ALA A 21 4.67 7.33 0.50
N HIS A 22 4.40 8.50 -0.09
CA HIS A 22 3.73 8.62 -1.39
C HIS A 22 4.52 7.93 -2.50
N HIS A 23 5.85 8.03 -2.50
CA HIS A 23 6.70 7.32 -3.46
C HIS A 23 6.82 5.82 -3.17
N LYS A 24 6.96 5.43 -1.90
CA LYS A 24 7.01 4.01 -1.50
C LYS A 24 5.76 3.27 -1.96
N ARG A 25 4.56 3.81 -1.69
CA ARG A 25 3.31 3.17 -2.13
C ARG A 25 3.17 3.13 -3.65
N GLN A 26 3.70 4.12 -4.37
CA GLN A 26 3.64 4.16 -5.83
C GLN A 26 4.44 3.00 -6.46
N ILE A 27 5.57 2.64 -5.82
CA ILE A 27 6.40 1.50 -6.23
C ILE A 27 5.75 0.17 -5.84
N MET A 28 5.28 0.06 -4.60
CA MET A 28 4.73 -1.20 -4.08
C MET A 28 3.35 -1.56 -4.63
N GLY A 29 2.61 -0.57 -5.15
CA GLY A 29 1.26 -0.75 -5.67
C GLY A 29 0.18 -0.40 -4.64
N ARG A 30 -0.96 0.07 -5.14
CA ARG A 30 -2.14 0.41 -4.32
C ARG A 30 -2.98 -0.81 -3.97
N GLU A 31 -3.04 -1.78 -4.88
CA GLU A 31 -4.03 -2.85 -4.87
C GLU A 31 -3.50 -4.11 -5.53
N VAL A 32 -4.18 -5.21 -5.24
CA VAL A 32 -4.00 -6.49 -5.91
C VAL A 32 -5.36 -7.01 -6.34
N VAL A 33 -5.38 -7.76 -7.44
CA VAL A 33 -6.54 -8.53 -7.87
C VAL A 33 -6.17 -10.00 -7.75
N VAL A 34 -7.01 -10.77 -7.07
CA VAL A 34 -6.79 -12.19 -6.81
C VAL A 34 -8.00 -12.96 -7.32
N ALA A 35 -7.75 -14.01 -8.10
CA ALA A 35 -8.81 -14.90 -8.56
C ALA A 35 -9.37 -15.72 -7.38
N ILE A 36 -10.65 -16.05 -7.47
CA ILE A 36 -11.30 -17.00 -6.55
C ILE A 36 -11.66 -18.23 -7.38
N THR A 37 -11.27 -19.41 -6.90
CA THR A 37 -11.60 -20.70 -7.52
C THR A 37 -12.07 -21.64 -6.44
N ASP A 38 -13.23 -22.27 -6.65
CA ASP A 38 -13.88 -23.15 -5.68
C ASP A 38 -14.04 -22.52 -4.27
N GLY A 39 -14.39 -21.23 -4.24
CA GLY A 39 -14.60 -20.47 -3.00
C GLY A 39 -13.33 -20.11 -2.22
N GLN A 40 -12.13 -20.33 -2.78
CA GLN A 40 -10.85 -20.02 -2.15
C GLN A 40 -10.06 -18.98 -2.95
N LEU A 41 -9.26 -18.16 -2.25
CA LEU A 41 -8.27 -17.31 -2.91
C LEU A 41 -7.26 -18.19 -3.65
N HIS A 42 -7.13 -17.99 -4.96
CA HIS A 42 -6.30 -18.82 -5.81
C HIS A 42 -4.84 -18.36 -5.76
N PHE A 43 -4.15 -18.71 -4.67
CA PHE A 43 -2.74 -18.41 -4.47
C PHE A 43 -1.82 -19.54 -4.95
N GLY A 44 -0.63 -19.16 -5.43
CA GLY A 44 0.53 -20.03 -5.46
C GLY A 44 1.12 -20.26 -4.07
N THR A 45 2.03 -21.23 -3.95
CA THR A 45 2.58 -21.71 -2.66
C THR A 45 3.19 -20.60 -1.78
N TRP A 46 3.69 -19.52 -2.39
CA TRP A 46 4.41 -18.44 -1.70
C TRP A 46 3.72 -17.08 -1.77
N GLU A 47 2.53 -17.01 -2.40
CA GLU A 47 1.82 -15.75 -2.55
C GLU A 47 1.11 -15.37 -1.26
N GLN A 48 1.23 -14.10 -0.87
CA GLN A 48 0.66 -13.54 0.35
C GLN A 48 0.22 -12.11 0.08
N ILE A 49 -0.85 -11.66 0.75
CA ILE A 49 -1.32 -10.27 0.70
C ILE A 49 -0.78 -9.53 1.92
N PHE A 50 -0.14 -8.38 1.68
CA PHE A 50 0.34 -7.50 2.73
C PHE A 50 -0.34 -6.14 2.68
N TYR A 51 -0.62 -5.57 3.85
CA TYR A 51 -0.87 -4.14 3.98
C TYR A 51 0.47 -3.42 4.18
N GLY A 52 1.00 -2.83 3.10
CA GLY A 52 2.21 -2.00 3.14
C GLY A 52 1.91 -0.62 3.72
N GLU A 53 2.12 -0.43 5.02
CA GLU A 53 2.00 0.86 5.68
C GLU A 53 3.32 1.65 5.61
N PHE A 54 3.25 2.89 5.13
CA PHE A 54 4.43 3.75 4.93
C PHE A 54 4.35 5.10 5.65
N ASP A 55 3.20 5.42 6.27
CA ASP A 55 2.94 6.62 7.07
C ASP A 55 1.86 6.30 8.13
N GLY A 56 2.28 5.60 9.18
CA GLY A 56 1.43 4.93 10.16
C GLY A 56 1.05 5.79 11.38
N ARG A 57 0.82 5.13 12.53
CA ARG A 57 0.45 5.75 13.83
C ARG A 57 -0.86 6.57 13.82
N ARG A 58 -1.72 6.32 12.83
CA ARG A 58 -3.08 6.86 12.70
C ARG A 58 -4.00 5.80 12.12
N ARG A 59 -5.32 5.93 12.35
CA ARG A 59 -6.30 4.96 11.83
C ARG A 59 -6.38 5.07 10.31
N LYS A 60 -6.11 3.95 9.62
CA LYS A 60 -6.19 3.82 8.16
C LYS A 60 -7.03 2.59 7.80
N ARG A 61 -7.36 2.44 6.53
CA ARG A 61 -8.33 1.45 6.05
C ARG A 61 -7.83 0.76 4.80
N ILE A 62 -8.25 -0.49 4.64
CA ILE A 62 -8.21 -1.21 3.37
C ILE A 62 -9.64 -1.46 2.91
N LEU A 63 -9.81 -1.69 1.61
CA LEU A 63 -11.09 -2.10 1.02
C LEU A 63 -10.91 -3.49 0.40
N VAL A 64 -11.84 -4.39 0.69
CA VAL A 64 -11.97 -5.69 0.01
C VAL A 64 -13.30 -5.69 -0.72
N LYS A 65 -13.27 -6.01 -2.02
CA LYS A 65 -14.46 -6.13 -2.85
C LYS A 65 -14.38 -7.44 -3.63
N ILE A 66 -15.44 -8.24 -3.53
CA ILE A 66 -15.60 -9.49 -4.25
C ILE A 66 -16.76 -9.32 -5.23
N ILE A 67 -16.58 -9.81 -6.45
CA ILE A 67 -17.59 -9.90 -7.51
C ILE A 67 -17.51 -11.30 -8.11
N GLY A 68 -18.65 -11.89 -8.45
CA GLY A 68 -18.76 -13.27 -8.93
C GLY A 68 -20.05 -13.90 -8.47
N ASP A 69 -20.36 -15.08 -9.01
CA ASP A 69 -21.51 -15.91 -8.67
C ASP A 69 -21.06 -17.14 -7.87
#